data_AF-A0A7J6Q8T8-F1
#
_entry.id   AF-A0A7J6Q8T8-F1
#
_cell.length_a   1.000
_cell.length_b   1.000
_cell.length_c   1.000
_cell.angle_alpha   90.00
_cell.angle_beta   90.00
_cell.angle_gamma   90.00
#
_symmetry.space_group_name_H-M   'P 1'
#
loop_
_entity.id
_entity.type
_entity.pdbx_description
1 polymer ?
#
loop_
_entity_poly.entity_id
_entity_poly.type
_entity_poly.pdbx_seq_one_letter_code
_entity_poly.pdbx_strand_id
1 'polypeptide(L)'
;YAYLISFLYKTQFSAQTVTIVLNIAVGTIVVIVVSVLQTIPEEFCEDCLVAGNILMWIFRFVPSFALGFGFYRMPIYVSFLGVDPWGSEILGTCTEQVLGTREQCYGGVADDLVYLAFASVAFLALCIWFDYLGTAGHWLSYKVKLERQCSIPEDQLAPEDADVTVEKERVAELDKRKQILAVDNVRKCYLPRGSLTADPSRAVHAVKGVSFAADSGQVFGLLGINGAGKTTTFKMMCGLYAPTEGEVWVAGSTVAAD
;
A
#
# COMPACT_ATOMS: atom_id res chain seq x y z
N TYR A 1 -10.16 0.00 3.03
CA TYR A 1 -9.59 -0.07 4.40
C TYR A 1 -8.34 -0.93 4.48
N ALA A 2 -8.44 -2.27 4.43
CA ALA A 2 -7.28 -3.17 4.58
C ALA A 2 -6.15 -2.90 3.55
N TYR A 3 -6.53 -2.62 2.30
CA TYR A 3 -5.58 -2.25 1.25
C TYR A 3 -4.79 -0.98 1.59
N LEU A 4 -5.47 0.04 2.15
CA LEU A 4 -4.81 1.29 2.55
C LEU A 4 -3.81 1.07 3.70
N ILE A 5 -4.16 0.22 4.67
CA ILE A 5 -3.24 -0.14 5.76
C ILE A 5 -2.00 -0.85 5.21
N SER A 6 -2.14 -1.63 4.14
CA SER A 6 -1.00 -2.36 3.55
C SER A 6 0.14 -1.46 3.09
N PHE A 7 -0.14 -0.20 2.68
CA PHE A 7 0.90 0.75 2.30
C PHE A 7 1.80 1.18 3.46
N LEU A 8 1.34 1.07 4.71
CA LEU A 8 2.12 1.42 5.90
C LEU A 8 3.16 0.36 6.26
N TYR A 9 3.06 -0.85 5.68
CA TYR A 9 3.87 -2.00 6.06
C TYR A 9 4.72 -2.50 4.90
N LYS A 10 5.97 -2.86 5.19
CA LYS A 10 6.94 -3.35 4.18
C LYS A 10 6.71 -4.81 3.78
N THR A 11 6.06 -5.60 4.65
CA THR A 11 5.85 -7.04 4.42
C THR A 11 4.37 -7.36 4.45
N GLN A 12 3.93 -8.22 3.52
CA GLN A 12 2.52 -8.63 3.41
C GLN A 12 2.02 -9.29 4.69
N PHE A 13 2.85 -10.11 5.34
CA PHE A 13 2.50 -10.79 6.58
C PHE A 13 2.26 -9.83 7.75
N SER A 14 3.10 -8.78 7.91
CA SER A 14 2.90 -7.79 8.98
C SER A 14 1.65 -6.94 8.75
N ALA A 15 1.42 -6.52 7.50
CA ALA A 15 0.21 -5.80 7.11
C ALA A 15 -1.07 -6.58 7.46
N GLN A 16 -1.12 -7.85 7.07
CA GLN A 16 -2.25 -8.73 7.32
C GLN A 16 -2.47 -8.94 8.82
N THR A 17 -1.40 -9.27 9.55
CA THR A 17 -1.48 -9.54 11.00
C THR A 17 -2.02 -8.32 11.75
N VAL A 18 -1.47 -7.13 11.48
CA VAL A 18 -1.93 -5.91 12.15
C VAL A 18 -3.38 -5.57 11.77
N THR A 19 -3.75 -5.71 10.49
CA THR A 19 -5.13 -5.45 10.05
C THR A 19 -6.13 -6.37 10.74
N ILE A 20 -5.80 -7.65 10.92
CA ILE A 20 -6.65 -8.60 11.65
C ILE A 20 -6.77 -8.20 13.12
N VAL A 21 -5.64 -7.97 13.80
CA VAL A 21 -5.63 -7.60 15.22
C VAL A 21 -6.42 -6.33 15.45
N LEU A 22 -6.25 -5.32 14.60
CA LEU A 22 -6.96 -4.06 14.70
C LEU A 22 -8.46 -4.24 14.43
N ASN A 23 -8.85 -4.99 13.40
CA ASN A 23 -10.26 -5.26 13.12
C ASN A 23 -10.94 -5.99 14.28
N ILE A 24 -10.26 -6.95 14.91
CA ILE A 24 -10.78 -7.68 16.08
C ILE A 24 -10.87 -6.73 17.28
N ALA A 25 -9.80 -6.02 17.62
CA ALA A 25 -9.78 -5.13 18.78
C ALA A 25 -10.86 -4.04 18.67
N VAL A 26 -10.98 -3.40 17.51
CA VAL A 26 -11.95 -2.33 17.27
C VAL A 26 -13.38 -2.90 17.12
N GLY A 27 -13.55 -4.02 16.42
CA GLY A 27 -14.86 -4.63 16.20
C GLY A 27 -15.45 -5.35 17.43
N THR A 28 -14.63 -5.64 18.44
CA THR A 28 -15.10 -6.32 19.67
C THR A 28 -14.93 -5.44 20.91
N ILE A 29 -13.69 -5.09 21.28
CA ILE A 29 -13.40 -4.37 22.54
C ILE A 29 -14.03 -2.99 22.50
N VAL A 30 -13.82 -2.23 21.43
CA VAL A 30 -14.36 -0.86 21.34
C VAL A 30 -15.88 -0.88 21.24
N VAL A 31 -16.46 -1.83 20.49
CA VAL A 31 -17.92 -2.02 20.45
C VAL A 31 -18.46 -2.26 21.86
N ILE A 32 -17.89 -3.21 22.61
CA ILE A 32 -18.31 -3.51 24.00
C ILE A 32 -18.20 -2.26 24.88
N VAL A 33 -17.08 -1.53 24.82
CA VAL A 33 -16.89 -0.31 25.62
C VAL A 33 -17.96 0.74 25.30
N VAL A 34 -18.21 1.02 24.01
CA VAL A 34 -19.23 1.99 23.60
C VAL A 34 -20.63 1.53 24.02
N SER A 35 -20.95 0.25 23.81
CA SER A 35 -22.22 -0.35 24.22
C SER A 35 -22.46 -0.20 25.73
N VAL A 36 -21.45 -0.47 26.56
CA VAL A 36 -21.54 -0.32 28.01
C VAL A 36 -21.74 1.15 28.38
N LEU A 37 -20.95 2.06 27.82
CA LEU A 37 -21.07 3.51 28.10
C LEU A 37 -22.45 4.06 27.79
N GLN A 38 -23.09 3.58 26.72
CA GLN A 38 -24.43 4.01 26.32
C GLN A 38 -25.57 3.35 27.11
N THR A 39 -25.29 2.26 27.82
CA THR A 39 -26.27 1.55 28.65
C THR A 39 -26.30 2.09 30.08
N ILE A 40 -25.23 2.75 30.54
CA ILE A 40 -25.14 3.28 31.91
C ILE A 40 -26.15 4.43 32.10
N PRO A 41 -27.03 4.37 33.13
CA PRO A 41 -27.94 5.47 33.46
C PRO A 41 -27.20 6.73 33.93
N GLU A 42 -27.72 7.92 33.65
CA GLU A 42 -27.07 9.20 34.08
C GLU A 42 -26.91 9.30 35.60
N GLU A 43 -27.75 8.61 36.39
CA GLU A 43 -27.62 8.57 37.84
C GLU A 43 -26.25 8.08 38.32
N PHE A 44 -25.58 7.23 37.54
CA PHE A 44 -24.25 6.70 37.85
C PHE A 44 -23.13 7.47 37.13
N CYS A 45 -23.44 8.16 36.03
CA CYS A 45 -22.45 8.85 35.22
C CYS A 45 -23.11 9.87 34.28
N GLU A 46 -22.92 11.16 34.57
CA GLU A 46 -23.51 12.28 33.81
C GLU A 46 -22.96 12.37 32.37
N ASP A 47 -21.64 12.15 32.19
CA ASP A 47 -20.95 12.30 30.91
C ASP A 47 -20.81 11.01 30.09
N CYS A 48 -21.22 9.84 30.61
CA CYS A 48 -20.96 8.56 29.96
C CYS A 48 -21.66 8.43 28.60
N LEU A 49 -22.88 8.96 28.48
CA LEU A 49 -23.64 8.96 27.24
C LEU A 49 -22.97 9.83 26.17
N VAL A 50 -22.52 11.02 26.56
CA VAL A 50 -21.82 11.96 25.66
C VAL A 50 -20.50 11.35 25.20
N ALA A 51 -19.72 10.79 26.14
CA ALA A 51 -18.47 10.10 25.83
C ALA A 51 -18.71 8.92 24.88
N GLY A 52 -19.74 8.10 25.12
CA GLY A 52 -20.11 6.98 24.25
C GLY A 52 -20.46 7.43 22.83
N ASN A 53 -21.21 8.52 22.68
CA ASN A 53 -21.57 9.08 21.37
C ASN A 53 -20.34 9.62 20.62
N ILE A 54 -19.45 10.34 21.30
CA ILE A 54 -18.19 10.84 20.70
C ILE A 54 -17.34 9.65 20.24
N LEU A 55 -17.17 8.64 21.09
CA LEU A 55 -16.37 7.46 20.79
C LEU A 55 -16.96 6.68 19.61
N MET A 56 -18.29 6.55 19.55
CA MET A 56 -18.99 5.98 18.41
C MET A 56 -18.62 6.69 17.11
N TRP A 57 -18.73 8.03 17.06
CA TRP A 57 -18.42 8.80 15.85
C TRP A 57 -16.94 8.68 15.42
N ILE A 58 -16.02 8.65 16.38
CA ILE A 58 -14.58 8.46 16.10
C ILE A 58 -14.33 7.08 15.48
N PHE A 59 -14.84 6.02 16.11
CA PHE A 59 -14.56 4.65 15.68
C PHE A 59 -15.44 4.18 14.52
N ARG A 60 -16.48 4.93 14.15
CA ARG A 60 -17.32 4.67 12.97
C ARG A 60 -16.51 4.55 11.68
N PHE A 61 -15.37 5.24 11.58
CA PHE A 61 -14.44 5.13 10.44
C PHE A 61 -13.90 3.71 10.19
N VAL A 62 -13.87 2.86 11.22
CA VAL A 62 -13.43 1.48 11.09
C VAL A 62 -14.64 0.60 10.74
N PRO A 63 -14.66 -0.05 9.56
CA PRO A 63 -15.82 -0.81 9.12
C PRO A 63 -16.23 -1.94 10.08
N SER A 64 -15.27 -2.55 10.79
CA SER A 64 -15.57 -3.60 11.77
C SER A 64 -16.31 -3.07 13.00
N PHE A 65 -16.07 -1.82 13.41
CA PHE A 65 -16.84 -1.18 14.48
C PHE A 65 -18.27 -0.89 14.03
N ALA A 66 -18.46 -0.25 12.87
CA ALA A 66 -19.80 0.08 12.37
C ALA A 66 -20.68 -1.18 12.20
N LEU A 67 -20.09 -2.26 11.69
CA LEU A 67 -20.77 -3.56 11.58
C LEU A 67 -21.07 -4.17 12.95
N GLY A 68 -20.10 -4.22 13.86
CA GLY A 68 -20.30 -4.80 15.19
C GLY A 68 -21.31 -4.02 16.04
N PHE A 69 -21.26 -2.70 15.96
CA PHE A 69 -22.18 -1.80 16.66
C PHE A 69 -23.61 -1.90 16.10
N GLY A 70 -23.78 -2.00 14.77
CA GLY A 70 -25.08 -2.26 14.15
C GLY A 70 -25.69 -3.59 14.61
N PHE A 71 -24.88 -4.66 14.72
CA PHE A 71 -25.32 -5.94 15.27
C PHE A 71 -25.69 -5.87 16.75
N TYR A 72 -24.98 -5.09 17.56
CA TYR A 72 -25.32 -4.88 18.96
C TYR A 72 -26.69 -4.20 19.14
N ARG A 73 -27.01 -3.23 18.27
CA ARG A 73 -28.28 -2.50 18.33
C ARG A 73 -29.49 -3.34 17.91
N MET A 74 -29.33 -4.27 16.95
CA MET A 74 -30.43 -5.11 16.45
C MET A 74 -31.23 -5.84 17.54
N PRO A 75 -30.60 -6.62 18.46
CA PRO A 75 -31.30 -7.29 19.54
C PRO A 75 -32.09 -6.34 20.45
N ILE A 76 -31.60 -5.12 20.67
CA ILE A 76 -32.28 -4.12 21.48
C ILE A 76 -33.60 -3.72 20.79
N TYR A 77 -33.59 -3.46 19.49
CA TYR A 77 -34.81 -3.13 18.74
C TYR A 77 -35.84 -4.27 18.73
N VAL A 78 -35.38 -5.48 18.43
CA VAL A 78 -36.30 -6.63 18.29
C VAL A 78 -36.83 -7.07 19.66
N SER A 79 -35.98 -7.10 20.69
CA SER A 79 -36.31 -7.74 21.97
C SER A 79 -36.85 -6.76 23.01
N PHE A 80 -36.30 -5.54 23.07
CA PHE A 80 -36.74 -4.53 24.05
C PHE A 80 -37.84 -3.62 23.52
N LEU A 81 -37.77 -3.25 22.24
CA LEU A 81 -38.71 -2.31 21.63
C LEU A 81 -39.85 -2.99 20.86
N GLY A 82 -39.79 -4.32 20.69
CA GLY A 82 -40.85 -5.12 20.06
C GLY A 82 -41.03 -4.84 18.57
N VAL A 83 -40.01 -4.27 17.91
CA VAL A 83 -40.06 -3.94 16.48
C VAL A 83 -39.93 -5.22 15.66
N ASP A 84 -40.76 -5.37 14.63
CA ASP A 84 -40.72 -6.52 13.73
C ASP A 84 -39.34 -6.62 13.03
N PRO A 85 -38.60 -7.75 13.15
CA PRO A 85 -37.34 -8.02 12.47
C PRO A 85 -37.32 -7.74 10.97
N TRP A 86 -38.48 -7.84 10.31
CA TRP A 86 -38.63 -7.66 8.87
C TRP A 86 -39.43 -6.42 8.49
N GLY A 87 -39.79 -5.59 9.48
CA GLY A 87 -40.50 -4.34 9.29
C GLY A 87 -39.60 -3.23 8.76
N SER A 88 -40.20 -2.25 8.07
CA SER A 88 -39.50 -1.04 7.62
C SER A 88 -38.96 -0.17 8.77
N GLU A 89 -39.49 -0.37 9.98
CA GLU A 89 -39.10 0.35 11.20
C GLU A 89 -37.67 0.04 11.65
N ILE A 90 -37.16 -1.16 11.39
CA ILE A 90 -35.75 -1.53 11.66
C ILE A 90 -34.77 -0.81 10.72
N LEU A 91 -35.24 -0.46 9.52
CA LEU A 91 -34.51 0.32 8.53
C LEU A 91 -34.75 1.83 8.70
N GLY A 92 -35.53 2.26 9.69
CA GLY A 92 -35.77 3.68 9.98
C GLY A 92 -34.54 4.35 10.58
N THR A 93 -34.37 5.66 10.34
CA THR A 93 -33.26 6.45 10.89
C THR A 93 -33.52 6.90 12.34
N CYS A 94 -34.76 6.80 12.82
CA CYS A 94 -35.14 7.15 14.20
C CYS A 94 -36.53 6.58 14.53
N THR A 95 -36.61 5.78 15.59
CA THR A 95 -37.88 5.47 16.25
C THR A 95 -37.84 6.10 17.64
N GLU A 96 -38.73 7.07 17.88
CA GLU A 96 -38.90 7.65 19.21
C GLU A 96 -39.69 6.65 20.08
N GLN A 97 -39.01 6.09 21.07
CA GLN A 97 -39.64 5.21 22.06
C GLN A 97 -39.11 5.51 23.45
N VAL A 98 -40.00 5.38 24.44
CA VAL A 98 -39.67 5.56 25.85
C VAL A 98 -39.15 4.23 26.40
N LEU A 99 -37.84 4.14 26.65
CA LEU A 99 -37.24 3.00 27.35
C LEU A 99 -36.77 3.48 28.73
N GLY A 100 -37.45 3.05 29.80
CA GLY A 100 -37.19 3.55 31.16
C GLY A 100 -37.77 4.95 31.39
N THR A 101 -36.93 5.92 31.77
CA THR A 101 -37.33 7.32 32.07
C THR A 101 -36.99 8.31 30.95
N ARG A 102 -36.57 7.84 29.76
CA ARG A 102 -36.14 8.72 28.66
C ARG A 102 -36.87 8.50 27.34
N GLU A 103 -37.20 9.61 26.70
CA GLU A 103 -37.39 9.70 25.26
C GLU A 103 -36.02 9.75 24.58
N GLN A 104 -35.64 8.68 23.88
CA GLN A 104 -34.43 8.64 23.08
C GLN A 104 -34.75 8.23 21.65
N CYS A 105 -34.15 8.95 20.70
CA CYS A 105 -34.14 8.56 19.30
C CYS A 105 -33.20 7.37 19.14
N TYR A 106 -33.77 6.18 19.08
CA TYR A 106 -33.05 4.98 18.74
C TYR A 106 -33.09 4.83 17.20
N GLY A 107 -32.02 5.27 16.53
CA GLY A 107 -31.87 5.11 15.07
C GLY A 107 -31.64 3.66 14.65
N GLY A 108 -32.36 3.15 13.65
CA GLY A 108 -32.20 1.76 13.19
C GLY A 108 -30.82 1.47 12.59
N VAL A 109 -30.65 0.26 12.04
CA VAL A 109 -29.38 -0.18 11.45
C VAL A 109 -29.10 0.51 10.10
N ALA A 110 -30.09 1.21 9.55
CA ALA A 110 -29.95 1.96 8.31
C ALA A 110 -28.82 2.99 8.35
N ASP A 111 -28.63 3.70 9.46
CA ASP A 111 -27.55 4.69 9.56
C ASP A 111 -26.17 4.03 9.42
N ASP A 112 -26.01 2.84 9.99
CA ASP A 112 -24.77 2.06 9.94
C ASP A 112 -24.56 1.47 8.53
N LEU A 113 -25.62 1.04 7.85
CA LEU A 113 -25.58 0.54 6.48
C LEU A 113 -25.28 1.64 5.45
N VAL A 114 -25.95 2.80 5.56
CA VAL A 114 -25.71 3.98 4.72
C VAL A 114 -24.27 4.44 4.91
N TYR A 115 -23.79 4.44 6.15
CA TYR A 115 -22.40 4.75 6.44
C TYR A 115 -21.43 3.75 5.79
N LEU A 116 -21.66 2.44 5.93
CA LEU A 116 -20.82 1.41 5.32
C LEU A 116 -20.80 1.52 3.78
N ALA A 117 -21.95 1.83 3.17
CA ALA A 117 -22.04 2.06 1.74
C ALA A 117 -21.20 3.28 1.32
N PHE A 118 -21.35 4.42 2.00
CA PHE A 118 -20.54 5.61 1.75
C PHE A 118 -19.04 5.34 1.97
N ALA A 119 -18.68 4.72 3.10
CA ALA A 119 -17.31 4.39 3.44
C ALA A 119 -16.67 3.46 2.40
N SER A 120 -17.43 2.51 1.84
CA SER A 120 -16.93 1.62 0.79
C SER A 120 -16.50 2.39 -0.47
N VAL A 121 -17.32 3.34 -0.92
CA VAL A 121 -17.02 4.21 -2.07
C VAL A 121 -15.86 5.14 -1.75
N ALA A 122 -15.85 5.76 -0.58
CA ALA A 122 -14.78 6.65 -0.14
C ALA A 122 -13.43 5.92 -0.05
N PHE A 123 -13.41 4.72 0.56
CA PHE A 123 -12.19 3.92 0.63
C PHE A 123 -11.73 3.43 -0.74
N LEU A 124 -12.65 3.07 -1.65
CA LEU A 124 -12.30 2.68 -3.01
C LEU A 124 -11.67 3.86 -3.78
N ALA A 125 -12.29 5.05 -3.70
CA ALA A 125 -11.76 6.26 -4.30
C ALA A 125 -10.38 6.60 -3.73
N LEU A 126 -10.17 6.45 -2.41
CA LEU A 126 -8.87 6.61 -1.78
C LEU A 126 -7.86 5.57 -2.27
N CYS A 127 -8.24 4.29 -2.43
CA CYS A 127 -7.34 3.27 -2.99
C CYS A 127 -6.89 3.66 -4.40
N ILE A 128 -7.83 4.04 -5.27
CA ILE A 128 -7.53 4.49 -6.63
C ILE A 128 -6.66 5.74 -6.61
N TRP A 129 -6.94 6.69 -5.72
CA TRP A 129 -6.13 7.90 -5.54
C TRP A 129 -4.70 7.57 -5.10
N PHE A 130 -4.53 6.69 -4.10
CA PHE A 130 -3.21 6.26 -3.64
C PHE A 130 -2.44 5.45 -4.68
N ASP A 131 -3.11 4.59 -5.44
CA ASP A 131 -2.50 3.86 -6.55
C ASP A 131 -2.12 4.81 -7.68
N TYR A 132 -3.01 5.74 -8.03
CA TYR A 132 -2.75 6.71 -9.08
C TYR A 132 -1.65 7.70 -8.67
N LEU A 133 -1.58 8.17 -7.42
CA LEU A 133 -0.45 9.02 -6.96
C LEU A 133 0.84 8.23 -6.67
N GLY A 134 0.71 6.98 -6.26
CA GLY A 134 1.83 6.08 -6.02
C GLY A 134 2.50 5.66 -7.33
N THR A 135 1.72 5.52 -8.40
CA THR A 135 2.16 5.09 -9.73
C THR A 135 2.39 6.29 -10.67
N ALA A 136 1.51 7.30 -10.66
CA ALA A 136 1.66 8.53 -11.44
C ALA A 136 2.44 9.62 -10.68
N GLY A 137 3.75 9.62 -10.91
CA GLY A 137 4.44 10.88 -11.24
C GLY A 137 5.31 11.55 -10.18
N HIS A 138 5.01 11.51 -8.87
CA HIS A 138 5.83 12.26 -7.90
C HIS A 138 6.73 11.42 -7.00
N TRP A 139 6.23 10.30 -6.46
CA TRP A 139 7.04 9.45 -5.59
C TRP A 139 8.05 8.62 -6.38
N LEU A 140 7.65 8.10 -7.56
CA LEU A 140 8.55 7.42 -8.47
C LEU A 140 9.61 8.39 -9.05
N SER A 141 9.24 9.60 -9.51
CA SER A 141 10.22 10.59 -9.96
C SER A 141 11.15 11.07 -8.85
N TYR A 142 10.67 11.28 -7.63
CA TYR A 142 11.54 11.66 -6.51
C TYR A 142 12.54 10.54 -6.18
N LYS A 143 12.07 9.29 -6.15
CA LYS A 143 12.91 8.13 -5.89
C LYS A 143 13.88 7.83 -7.03
N VAL A 144 13.46 7.98 -8.30
CA VAL A 144 14.33 7.89 -9.49
C VAL A 144 15.36 9.02 -9.49
N LYS A 145 14.97 10.25 -9.11
CA LYS A 145 15.88 11.40 -9.00
C LYS A 145 16.91 11.21 -7.89
N LEU A 146 16.52 10.59 -6.78
CA LEU A 146 17.45 10.21 -5.70
C LEU A 146 18.35 9.02 -6.08
N GLU A 147 17.80 8.01 -6.77
CA GLU A 147 18.58 6.88 -7.28
C GLU A 147 19.62 7.37 -8.30
N ARG A 148 19.28 8.32 -9.18
CA ARG A 148 20.21 8.95 -10.13
C ARG A 148 21.36 9.74 -9.47
N GLN A 149 21.26 10.09 -8.19
CA GLN A 149 22.34 10.76 -7.46
C GLN A 149 23.34 9.77 -6.85
N CYS A 150 23.15 8.47 -7.06
CA CYS A 150 24.00 7.42 -6.55
C CYS A 150 25.20 7.17 -7.50
N SER A 151 26.18 8.07 -7.47
CA SER A 151 27.45 7.90 -8.19
C SER A 151 28.35 6.89 -7.47
N ILE A 152 28.90 5.93 -8.21
CA ILE A 152 29.96 5.05 -7.68
C ILE A 152 31.25 5.88 -7.59
N PRO A 153 31.90 5.98 -6.42
CA PRO A 153 33.21 6.59 -6.30
C PRO A 153 34.23 5.89 -7.21
N GLU A 154 35.03 6.66 -7.96
CA GLU A 154 35.95 6.15 -8.98
C GLU A 154 37.02 5.20 -8.41
N ASP A 155 37.36 5.36 -7.13
CA ASP A 155 38.26 4.50 -6.35
C ASP A 155 37.69 3.09 -6.06
N GLN A 156 36.39 2.88 -6.22
CA GLN A 156 35.72 1.59 -6.01
C GLN A 156 35.43 0.83 -7.31
N LEU A 157 35.79 1.39 -8.46
CA LEU A 157 35.72 0.69 -9.73
C LEU A 157 36.94 -0.23 -9.85
N ALA A 158 36.69 -1.53 -9.80
CA ALA A 158 37.73 -2.49 -10.13
C ALA A 158 38.15 -2.27 -11.60
N PRO A 159 39.45 -2.41 -11.92
CA PRO A 159 39.89 -2.38 -13.30
C PRO A 159 39.13 -3.45 -14.08
N GLU A 160 38.54 -3.04 -15.20
CA GLU A 160 37.77 -3.93 -16.06
C GLU A 160 38.72 -4.71 -16.98
N ASP A 161 38.34 -5.93 -17.31
CA ASP A 161 39.09 -6.76 -18.22
C ASP A 161 39.06 -6.18 -19.64
N ALA A 162 40.07 -6.49 -20.45
CA ALA A 162 40.21 -5.94 -21.80
C ALA A 162 39.04 -6.33 -22.72
N ASP A 163 38.54 -7.56 -22.59
CA ASP A 163 37.38 -8.05 -23.34
C ASP A 163 36.08 -7.32 -22.96
N VAL A 164 35.91 -6.98 -21.67
CA VAL A 164 34.78 -6.17 -21.19
C VAL A 164 34.80 -4.78 -21.81
N THR A 165 35.98 -4.16 -21.91
CA THR A 165 36.13 -2.83 -22.50
C THR A 165 35.81 -2.86 -24.00
N VAL A 166 36.32 -3.86 -24.72
CA VAL A 166 36.02 -4.05 -26.16
C VAL A 166 34.52 -4.27 -26.39
N GLU A 167 33.87 -5.08 -25.55
CA GLU A 167 32.43 -5.31 -25.67
C GLU A 167 31.63 -4.04 -25.39
N LYS A 168 32.05 -3.22 -24.41
CA LYS A 168 31.43 -1.91 -24.14
C LYS A 168 31.52 -0.98 -25.34
N GLU A 169 32.69 -0.89 -25.96
CA GLU A 169 32.90 -0.09 -27.18
C GLU A 169 32.03 -0.62 -28.33
N ARG A 170 32.00 -1.94 -28.54
CA ARG A 170 31.14 -2.57 -29.55
C ARG A 170 29.66 -2.22 -29.36
N VAL A 171 29.16 -2.25 -28.12
CA VAL A 171 27.77 -1.92 -27.80
C VAL A 171 27.46 -0.44 -27.97
N ALA A 172 28.43 0.43 -27.67
CA ALA A 172 28.28 1.87 -27.88
C ALA A 172 28.14 2.24 -29.37
N GLU A 173 28.82 1.51 -30.25
CA GLU A 173 28.77 1.73 -31.71
C GLU A 173 27.59 1.03 -32.41
N LEU A 174 26.92 0.09 -31.74
CA LEU A 174 25.82 -0.69 -32.30
C LEU A 174 24.56 0.15 -32.55
N ASP A 175 23.89 -0.10 -33.68
CA ASP A 175 22.54 0.40 -33.94
C ASP A 175 21.51 -0.38 -33.10
N LYS A 176 21.28 0.11 -31.88
CA LYS A 176 20.40 -0.51 -30.86
C LYS A 176 18.98 -0.79 -31.36
N ARG A 177 18.49 -0.04 -32.36
CA ARG A 177 17.14 -0.21 -32.94
C ARG A 177 17.00 -1.50 -33.76
N LYS A 178 18.11 -2.06 -34.23
CA LYS A 178 18.13 -3.31 -35.01
C LYS A 178 18.44 -4.53 -34.17
N GLN A 179 18.75 -4.34 -32.89
CA GLN A 179 19.17 -5.40 -31.99
C GLN A 179 17.98 -6.03 -31.27
N ILE A 180 18.06 -7.35 -31.06
CA ILE A 180 17.06 -8.07 -30.25
C ILE A 180 17.25 -7.76 -28.77
N LEU A 181 18.50 -7.60 -28.34
CA LEU A 181 18.86 -7.17 -26.99
C LEU A 181 20.14 -6.33 -27.03
N ALA A 182 20.06 -5.10 -26.52
CA ALA A 182 21.23 -4.27 -26.25
C ALA A 182 21.11 -3.63 -24.87
N VAL A 183 22.09 -3.89 -24.01
CA VAL A 183 22.23 -3.33 -22.66
C VAL A 183 23.43 -2.41 -22.71
N ASP A 184 23.25 -1.12 -22.44
CA ASP A 184 24.31 -0.11 -22.56
C ASP A 184 24.51 0.66 -21.25
N ASN A 185 25.67 0.45 -20.63
CA ASN A 185 26.17 1.08 -19.41
C ASN A 185 25.14 1.08 -18.27
N VAL A 186 24.40 -0.03 -18.14
CA VAL A 186 23.30 -0.12 -17.19
C VAL A 186 23.81 -0.20 -15.77
N ARG A 187 23.27 0.68 -14.91
CA ARG A 187 23.56 0.74 -13.48
C ARG A 187 22.29 0.60 -12.67
N LYS A 188 22.40 -0.04 -11.51
CA LYS A 188 21.32 -0.08 -10.53
C LYS A 188 21.85 0.13 -9.14
N CYS A 189 21.32 1.16 -8.49
CA CYS A 189 21.59 1.47 -7.10
C CYS A 189 20.31 1.38 -6.27
N TYR A 190 20.43 0.85 -5.05
CA TYR A 190 19.35 0.78 -4.08
C TYR A 190 19.70 1.59 -2.84
N LEU A 191 18.87 2.60 -2.55
CA LEU A 191 19.00 3.39 -1.33
C LEU A 191 18.43 2.60 -0.13
N PRO A 192 19.06 2.71 1.05
CA PRO A 192 18.57 2.06 2.27
C PRO A 192 17.20 2.61 2.68
N ARG A 193 16.20 1.72 2.82
CA ARG A 193 14.84 2.09 3.26
C ARG A 193 14.77 2.28 4.77
N GLY A 194 14.59 3.52 5.24
CA GLY A 194 14.22 3.80 6.64
C GLY A 194 14.88 5.01 7.31
N SER A 195 15.71 5.77 6.60
CA SER A 195 16.28 7.01 7.12
C SER A 195 15.48 8.21 6.59
N LEU A 196 15.07 9.12 7.47
CA LEU A 196 14.42 10.40 7.14
C LEU A 196 15.27 11.26 6.17
N THR A 197 16.58 10.98 6.14
CA THR A 197 17.52 11.46 5.13
C THR A 197 18.14 10.24 4.46
N ALA A 198 17.76 9.98 3.20
CA ALA A 198 18.39 8.93 2.42
C ALA A 198 19.83 9.34 2.13
N ASP A 199 20.75 8.83 2.95
CA ASP A 199 22.19 9.06 2.80
C ASP A 199 22.71 8.24 1.60
N PRO A 200 23.16 8.90 0.50
CA PRO A 200 23.66 8.21 -0.69
C PRO A 200 24.89 7.35 -0.40
N SER A 201 25.67 7.66 0.65
CA SER A 201 26.90 6.93 1.00
C SER A 201 26.66 5.48 1.44
N ARG A 202 25.43 5.15 1.85
CA ARG A 202 25.02 3.81 2.28
C ARG A 202 24.28 3.03 1.20
N ALA A 203 24.27 3.53 -0.02
CA ALA A 203 23.53 2.92 -1.10
C ALA A 203 24.24 1.65 -1.61
N VAL A 204 23.44 0.66 -2.02
CA VAL A 204 23.94 -0.62 -2.51
C VAL A 204 23.93 -0.61 -4.03
N HIS A 205 25.11 -0.65 -4.64
CA HIS A 205 25.27 -0.74 -6.09
C HIS A 205 25.16 -2.20 -6.55
N ALA A 206 23.96 -2.59 -6.97
CA ALA A 206 23.68 -3.95 -7.43
C ALA A 206 24.21 -4.22 -8.84
N VAL A 207 24.28 -3.20 -9.70
CA VAL A 207 24.83 -3.30 -11.06
C VAL A 207 25.66 -2.05 -11.35
N LYS A 208 26.89 -2.23 -11.84
CA LYS A 208 27.93 -1.18 -11.93
C LYS A 208 28.35 -0.81 -13.36
N GLY A 209 27.41 -0.65 -14.28
CA GLY A 209 27.72 -0.18 -15.65
C GLY A 209 28.01 -1.34 -16.58
N VAL A 210 27.04 -2.26 -16.68
CA VAL A 210 27.12 -3.44 -17.54
C VAL A 210 26.70 -3.06 -18.96
N SER A 211 27.51 -3.45 -19.95
CA SER A 211 27.13 -3.37 -21.37
C SER A 211 27.33 -4.72 -22.05
N PHE A 212 26.35 -5.16 -22.83
CA PHE A 212 26.44 -6.30 -23.74
C PHE A 212 25.28 -6.27 -24.74
N ALA A 213 25.46 -6.89 -25.89
CA ALA A 213 24.38 -7.13 -26.85
C ALA A 213 24.33 -8.59 -27.25
N ALA A 214 23.12 -9.11 -27.44
CA ALA A 214 22.91 -10.46 -27.95
C ALA A 214 22.19 -10.39 -29.30
N ASP A 215 22.69 -11.15 -30.27
CA ASP A 215 22.11 -11.22 -31.60
C ASP A 215 20.95 -12.23 -31.67
N SER A 216 20.13 -12.14 -32.72
CA SER A 216 19.01 -13.06 -32.93
C SER A 216 19.51 -14.50 -33.10
N GLY A 217 18.91 -15.43 -32.37
CA GLY A 217 19.31 -16.85 -32.37
C GLY A 217 20.49 -17.19 -31.45
N GLN A 218 21.08 -16.19 -30.77
CA GLN A 218 22.14 -16.43 -29.79
C GLN A 218 21.55 -16.87 -28.44
N VAL A 219 22.19 -17.85 -27.80
CA VAL A 219 21.90 -18.23 -26.41
C VAL A 219 22.89 -17.49 -25.49
N PHE A 220 22.38 -16.56 -24.70
CA PHE A 220 23.18 -15.77 -23.75
C PHE A 220 22.97 -16.27 -22.32
N GLY A 221 24.07 -16.54 -21.61
CA GLY A 221 24.06 -16.99 -20.21
C GLY A 221 24.70 -15.96 -19.28
N LEU A 222 23.95 -15.48 -18.28
CA LEU A 222 24.47 -14.60 -17.25
C LEU A 222 24.84 -15.40 -16.00
N LEU A 223 26.14 -15.69 -15.81
CA LEU A 223 26.68 -16.50 -14.71
C LEU A 223 27.45 -15.63 -13.69
N GLY A 224 27.53 -16.08 -12.45
CA GLY A 224 28.24 -15.38 -11.37
C GLY A 224 27.75 -15.80 -9.98
N ILE A 225 28.42 -15.34 -8.92
CA ILE A 225 28.07 -15.66 -7.53
C ILE A 225 26.75 -15.02 -7.08
N ASN A 226 26.19 -15.48 -5.96
CA ASN A 226 25.04 -14.84 -5.33
C ASN A 226 25.41 -13.41 -4.90
N GLY A 227 24.55 -12.44 -5.20
CA GLY A 227 24.82 -11.02 -4.95
C GLY A 227 25.52 -10.27 -6.08
N ALA A 228 25.97 -10.93 -7.15
CA ALA A 228 26.65 -10.28 -8.29
C ALA A 228 25.75 -9.39 -9.18
N GLY A 229 24.44 -9.28 -8.90
CA GLY A 229 23.53 -8.44 -9.68
C GLY A 229 22.76 -9.14 -10.81
N LYS A 230 22.99 -10.43 -11.07
CA LYS A 230 22.37 -11.19 -12.19
C LYS A 230 20.85 -11.03 -12.32
N THR A 231 20.13 -11.33 -11.23
CA THR A 231 18.67 -11.23 -11.19
C THR A 231 18.20 -9.78 -11.34
N THR A 232 18.97 -8.82 -10.83
CA THR A 232 18.69 -7.39 -11.00
C THR A 232 18.81 -6.99 -12.46
N THR A 233 19.91 -7.38 -13.13
CA THR A 233 20.10 -7.15 -14.58
C THR A 233 18.99 -7.79 -15.39
N PHE A 234 18.63 -9.03 -15.10
CA PHE A 234 17.55 -9.73 -15.81
C PHE A 234 16.19 -9.02 -15.65
N LYS A 235 15.85 -8.59 -14.44
CA LYS A 235 14.61 -7.83 -14.20
C LYS A 235 14.59 -6.48 -14.90
N MET A 236 15.74 -5.82 -15.07
CA MET A 236 15.83 -4.60 -15.89
C MET A 236 15.63 -4.89 -17.38
N MET A 237 16.19 -5.99 -17.89
CA MET A 237 15.97 -6.43 -19.27
C MET A 237 14.50 -6.73 -19.57
N CYS A 238 13.77 -7.29 -18.60
CA CYS A 238 12.34 -7.56 -18.72
C CYS A 238 11.43 -6.35 -18.44
N GLY A 239 11.99 -5.16 -18.15
CA GLY A 239 11.20 -3.97 -17.80
C GLY A 239 10.51 -4.03 -16.44
N LEU A 240 10.84 -5.01 -15.60
CA LEU A 240 10.30 -5.10 -14.24
C LEU A 240 10.93 -4.05 -13.31
N TYR A 241 12.16 -3.62 -13.59
CA TYR A 241 12.85 -2.54 -12.88
C TYR A 241 13.44 -1.52 -13.85
N ALA A 242 13.28 -0.24 -13.53
CA ALA A 242 13.99 0.83 -14.23
C ALA A 242 15.49 0.80 -13.89
N PRO A 243 16.39 0.91 -14.89
CA PRO A 243 17.80 1.20 -14.62
C PRO A 243 17.93 2.56 -13.93
N THR A 244 18.91 2.68 -13.04
CA THR A 244 19.25 3.97 -12.42
C THR A 244 19.95 4.88 -13.42
N GLU A 245 20.86 4.31 -14.21
CA GLU A 245 21.54 4.94 -15.34
C GLU A 245 21.74 3.91 -16.45
N GLY A 246 22.00 4.38 -17.67
CA GLY A 246 22.13 3.56 -18.86
C GLY A 246 20.78 3.21 -19.50
N GLU A 247 20.84 2.40 -20.55
CA GLU A 247 19.68 2.06 -21.37
C GLU A 247 19.61 0.57 -21.66
N VAL A 248 18.38 0.07 -21.78
CA VAL A 248 18.08 -1.29 -22.21
C VAL A 248 17.18 -1.20 -23.43
N TRP A 249 17.54 -1.94 -24.47
CA TRP A 249 16.79 -2.06 -25.70
C TRP A 249 16.43 -3.53 -25.94
N VAL A 250 15.15 -3.79 -26.22
CA VAL A 250 14.63 -5.12 -26.55
C VAL A 250 13.80 -5.00 -27.83
N ALA A 251 14.11 -5.83 -28.82
CA ALA A 251 13.45 -5.83 -30.14
C ALA A 251 13.32 -4.42 -30.76
N GLY A 252 14.39 -3.63 -30.67
CA GLY A 252 14.43 -2.27 -31.20
C GLY A 252 13.66 -1.20 -30.40
N SER A 253 13.10 -1.54 -29.24
CA SER A 253 12.39 -0.62 -28.35
C SER A 253 13.11 -0.44 -27.03
N THR A 254 13.19 0.79 -26.52
CA THR A 254 13.78 1.08 -25.20
C THR A 254 12.83 0.60 -24.10
N VAL A 255 13.38 -0.06 -23.09
CA VAL A 255 12.66 -0.55 -21.91
C VAL A 255 12.59 0.55 -20.82
N ALA A 256 12.54 1.82 -21.23
CA ALA A 256 12.41 2.92 -20.27
C ALA A 256 11.08 2.76 -19.53
N ALA A 257 11.14 2.80 -18.19
CA ALA A 257 9.99 2.48 -17.34
C ALA A 257 8.81 3.41 -17.63
N ASP A 258 7.75 2.82 -18.20
CA ASP A 258 6.36 3.30 -18.05
C ASP A 258 5.87 3.03 -16.62
#